data_AF-A0A399TGE3-F1
#
_entry.id   AF-A0A399TGE3-F1
#
_cell.length_a   1.000
_cell.length_b   1.000
_cell.length_c   1.000
_cell.angle_alpha   90.00
_cell.angle_beta   90.00
_cell.angle_gamma   90.00
#
_symmetry.space_group_name_H-M   'P 1'
#
loop_
_entity.id
_entity.type
_entity.pdbx_description
1 polymer ?
#
loop_
_entity_poly.entity_id
_entity_poly.type
_entity_poly.pdbx_seq_one_letter_code
_entity_poly.pdbx_strand_id
1 'polypeptide(L)' 'MAGLVSGRQAPAQPGTEVRGRECALGVEAVERFVAGETTWRVHQAVFGVLAMESEPVDPRL' A
#
# COMPACT_ATOMS: atom_id res chain seq x y z
N MET A 1 -18.99 25.67 -23.15
CA MET A 1 -19.78 26.07 -21.97
C MET A 1 -20.22 24.80 -21.24
N ALA A 2 -19.67 24.61 -20.03
CA ALA A 2 -20.07 23.71 -18.94
C ALA A 2 -20.18 22.19 -19.19
N GLY A 3 -19.42 21.43 -18.39
CA GLY A 3 -19.57 19.98 -18.26
C GLY A 3 -18.38 19.31 -17.57
N LEU A 4 -17.86 19.91 -16.49
CA LEU A 4 -16.87 19.27 -15.62
C LEU A 4 -17.43 17.91 -15.17
N VAL A 5 -16.83 16.81 -15.63
CA VAL A 5 -17.04 15.50 -15.00
C VAL A 5 -16.28 15.55 -13.67
N SER A 6 -16.92 16.21 -12.70
CA SER A 6 -16.44 16.31 -11.33
C SER A 6 -16.27 14.89 -10.82
N GLY A 7 -15.03 14.58 -10.44
CA GLY A 7 -14.63 13.27 -9.97
C GLY A 7 -15.63 12.72 -8.97
N ARG A 8 -16.13 11.50 -9.25
CA ARG A 8 -16.59 10.62 -8.18
C ARG A 8 -15.36 10.21 -7.40
N GLN A 9 -14.89 11.11 -6.54
CA GLN A 9 -14.11 10.71 -5.39
C GLN A 9 -15.14 10.11 -4.44
N ALA A 10 -15.46 8.84 -4.67
CA ALA A 10 -16.14 8.06 -3.65
C ALA A 10 -15.26 8.18 -2.39
N PRO A 11 -15.83 8.45 -1.20
CA PRO A 11 -15.04 8.50 0.01
C PRO A 11 -14.28 7.19 0.07
N ALA A 12 -12.95 7.27 0.06
CA ALA A 12 -12.11 6.09 0.22
C ALA A 12 -12.55 5.48 1.55
N GLN A 13 -13.14 4.29 1.49
CA GLN A 13 -13.45 3.56 2.70
C GLN A 13 -12.13 3.45 3.45
N PRO A 14 -12.05 3.71 4.77
CA PRO A 14 -10.77 3.87 5.48
C PRO A 14 -9.81 2.68 5.32
N GLY A 15 -10.29 1.50 4.91
CA GLY A 15 -9.47 0.34 4.57
C GLY A 15 -8.95 0.23 3.12
N THR A 16 -9.41 1.06 2.17
CA THR A 16 -8.97 0.98 0.76
C THR A 16 -7.66 1.71 0.48
N GLU A 17 -7.37 2.79 1.23
CA GLU A 17 -6.14 3.56 1.06
C GLU A 17 -4.90 2.80 1.55
N VAL A 18 -5.05 2.07 2.68
CA VAL A 18 -3.99 1.21 3.23
C VAL A 18 -3.70 0.06 2.26
N ARG A 19 -4.74 -0.59 1.73
CA ARG A 19 -4.61 -1.71 0.78
C ARG A 19 -3.83 -1.34 -0.48
N GLY A 20 -4.02 -0.12 -0.98
CA GLY A 20 -3.27 0.37 -2.14
C GLY A 20 -1.78 0.56 -1.85
N ARG A 21 -1.45 1.11 -0.67
CA ARG A 21 -0.06 1.34 -0.24
C ARG A 21 0.66 0.05 0.13
N GLU A 22 -0.03 -0.85 0.82
CA GLU A 22 0.44 -2.20 1.16
C GLU A 22 0.83 -2.98 -0.10
N CYS A 23 -0.08 -2.99 -1.09
CA CYS A 23 0.16 -3.65 -2.37
C CYS A 23 1.35 -3.03 -3.14
N ALA A 24 1.46 -1.69 -3.15
CA ALA A 24 2.57 -1.00 -3.81
C ALA A 24 3.93 -1.35 -3.19
N LEU A 25 4.05 -1.36 -1.86
CA LEU A 25 5.28 -1.73 -1.16
C LEU A 25 5.63 -3.22 -1.36
N GLY A 26 4.63 -4.09 -1.46
CA GLY A 26 4.83 -5.50 -1.81
C GLY A 26 5.46 -5.69 -3.20
N VAL A 27 4.95 -4.97 -4.20
CA VAL A 27 5.51 -4.99 -5.57
C VAL A 27 6.93 -4.41 -5.58
N GLU A 28 7.17 -3.29 -4.90
CA GLU A 28 8.49 -2.67 -4.78
C GLU A 28 9.54 -3.63 -4.19
N ALA A 29 9.18 -4.41 -3.17
CA ALA A 29 10.08 -5.41 -2.58
C ALA A 29 10.47 -6.50 -3.59
N VAL A 30 9.53 -6.98 -4.40
CA VAL A 30 9.78 -8.00 -5.44
C VAL A 30 10.66 -7.44 -6.56
N GLU A 31 10.38 -6.23 -7.03
CA GLU A 31 11.18 -5.57 -8.06
C GLU A 31 12.64 -5.40 -7.61
N ARG A 32 12.86 -4.92 -6.38
CA ARG A 32 14.21 -4.78 -5.81
C ARG A 32 14.93 -6.10 -5.64
N PHE A 33 14.22 -7.15 -5.23
CA PHE A 33 14.78 -8.49 -5.10
C PHE A 33 15.23 -9.05 -6.45
N VAL A 34 14.38 -8.95 -7.48
CA VAL A 34 14.68 -9.41 -8.84
C VAL A 34 15.80 -8.58 -9.48
N ALA A 35 15.88 -7.29 -9.17
CA ALA A 35 16.97 -6.41 -9.60
C ALA A 35 18.32 -6.67 -8.89
N GLY A 36 18.35 -7.56 -7.89
CA GLY A 36 19.56 -7.88 -7.13
C GLY A 36 20.02 -6.75 -6.21
N GLU A 37 19.10 -5.88 -5.77
CA GLU A 37 19.44 -4.84 -4.82
C GLU A 37 19.85 -5.42 -3.46
N THR A 38 20.59 -4.63 -2.69
CA THR A 38 21.01 -5.01 -1.35
C THR A 38 19.82 -5.35 -0.45
N THR A 39 19.95 -6.41 0.33
CA THR A 39 18.92 -6.94 1.24
C THR A 39 18.24 -5.88 2.12
N TRP A 40 18.95 -4.83 2.57
CA TRP A 40 18.34 -3.76 3.37
C TRP A 40 17.29 -2.95 2.60
N ARG A 41 17.46 -2.73 1.29
CA ARG A 41 16.48 -2.00 0.45
C ARG A 41 15.23 -2.81 0.18
N VAL A 42 15.38 -4.12 0.03
CA VAL A 42 14.25 -5.05 -0.04
C VAL A 42 13.49 -5.03 1.28
N HIS A 43 14.20 -5.16 2.41
CA HIS A 43 13.57 -5.18 3.73
C HIS A 43 12.91 -3.87 4.13
N GLN A 44 13.42 -2.73 3.66
CA GLN A 44 12.76 -1.45 3.91
C GLN A 44 11.31 -1.44 3.39
N ALA A 45 11.06 -1.98 2.19
CA ALA A 45 9.71 -2.07 1.62
C ALA A 45 8.84 -3.09 2.40
N VAL A 46 9.41 -4.26 2.74
CA VAL A 46 8.72 -5.30 3.53
C VAL A 46 8.32 -4.80 4.92
N PHE A 47 9.19 -4.07 5.61
CA PHE A 47 8.89 -3.52 6.94
C PHE A 47 7.87 -2.39 6.87
N GLY A 48 7.79 -1.65 5.76
CA GLY A 48 6.72 -0.69 5.53
C GLY A 48 5.34 -1.36 5.51
N VAL A 49 5.21 -2.55 4.88
CA VAL A 49 3.99 -3.37 4.93
C VAL A 49 3.66 -3.79 6.35
N LEU A 50 4.61 -4.38 7.09
CA LEU A 50 4.38 -4.82 8.47
C LEU A 50 3.99 -3.69 9.42
N ALA A 51 4.55 -2.50 9.22
CA ALA A 51 4.20 -1.32 10.02
C ALA A 51 2.75 -0.89 9.82
N MET A 52 2.19 -1.07 8.60
CA MET A 52 0.78 -0.77 8.33
C MET A 52 -0.16 -1.83 8.93
N GLU A 53 0.27 -3.09 8.98
CA GLU A 53 -0.48 -4.21 9.59
C GLU A 53 -0.39 -4.25 11.13
N SER A 54 0.41 -3.36 11.74
CA SER A 54 0.64 -3.37 13.19
C SER A 54 -0.47 -2.71 14.01
N GLU A 55 -1.50 -2.13 13.37
CA GLU A 55 -2.66 -1.67 14.11
C GLU A 55 -3.52 -2.84 14.61
N PRO A 56 -4.13 -2.73 15.80
CA PRO A 56 -4.94 -3.79 16.36
C PRO A 56 -6.09 -4.17 15.41
N VAL A 57 -6.03 -5.37 14.85
CA VAL A 57 -7.14 -5.98 14.12
C VAL A 57 -8.19 -6.45 15.13
N ASP A 58 -9.48 -6.18 14.84
CA ASP A 58 -10.58 -6.73 15.63
C ASP A 58 -10.49 -8.27 15.59
N PRO A 59 -10.33 -8.97 16.74
CA PRO A 59 -10.18 -10.42 16.77
C PRO A 59 -11.43 -11.20 16.32
N ARG A 60 -12.52 -10.50 15.98
CA ARG A 60 -13.75 -11.07 15.39
C ARG A 60 -13.75 -11.10 13.87
N LEU A 61 -12.74 -10.51 13.23
CA LEU A 61 -12.47 -10.59 11.79
C LEU A 61 -11.58 -11.80 11.46
#